data_AF-A0A3D4QYP8-F1
#
_entry.id   AF-A0A3D4QYP8-F1
#
_cell.length_a   1.000
_cell.length_b   1.000
_cell.length_c   1.000
_cell.angle_alpha   90.00
_cell.angle_beta   90.00
_cell.angle_gamma   90.00
#
_symmetry.space_group_name_H-M   'P 1'
#
loop_
_entity.id
_entity.type
_entity.pdbx_description
1 polymer ?
#
loop_
_entity_poly.entity_id
_entity_poly.type
_entity_poly.pdbx_seq_one_letter_code
_entity_poly.pdbx_strand_id
1 'polypeptide(L)'
;MDVLDKVGMPDAYLMVDTLHAHRSRVSPEELAKVDRKKFGFIHLCDGPGEIPSLEDPSMIAVAREGRLYAGEGEIDLKGMFSAMPNNPISIELPNSKEMKVRGVTGHAARCLITAKEFFANNEME
;
A
#
# COMPACT_ATOMS: atom_id res chain seq x y z
N MET A 1 -8.56 -4.55 -14.93
CA MET A 1 -7.43 -4.62 -15.91
C MET A 1 -7.75 -3.90 -17.21
N ASP A 2 -9.04 -3.68 -17.50
CA ASP A 2 -9.58 -3.14 -18.76
C ASP A 2 -8.85 -1.92 -19.33
N VAL A 3 -8.50 -0.93 -18.50
CA VAL A 3 -7.79 0.27 -18.96
C VAL A 3 -6.40 -0.08 -19.48
N LEU A 4 -5.65 -0.89 -18.74
CA LEU A 4 -4.30 -1.31 -19.12
C LEU A 4 -4.32 -2.16 -20.40
N ASP A 5 -5.31 -3.04 -20.53
CA ASP A 5 -5.48 -3.90 -21.70
C ASP A 5 -5.87 -3.08 -22.94
N LYS A 6 -6.70 -2.04 -22.78
CA LYS A 6 -7.04 -1.10 -23.86
C LYS A 6 -5.86 -0.24 -24.30
N VAL A 7 -4.99 0.15 -23.36
CA VAL A 7 -3.77 0.90 -23.68
C VAL A 7 -2.85 0.03 -24.55
N GLY A 8 -2.73 -1.26 -24.26
CA GLY A 8 -2.06 -2.22 -25.14
C GLY A 8 -0.56 -1.97 -25.36
N MET A 9 0.06 -1.17 -24.50
CA MET A 9 1.48 -0.84 -24.57
C MET A 9 2.30 -1.82 -23.72
N PRO A 10 3.42 -2.35 -24.25
CA PRO A 10 4.24 -3.35 -23.54
C PRO A 10 4.99 -2.80 -22.32
N ASP A 11 5.08 -1.48 -22.20
CA ASP A 11 5.74 -0.71 -21.12
C ASP A 11 4.74 0.03 -20.20
N ALA A 12 3.45 -0.29 -20.31
CA ALA A 12 2.45 0.16 -19.36
C ALA A 12 2.28 -0.87 -18.23
N TYR A 13 2.32 -0.38 -16.98
CA TYR A 13 2.28 -1.21 -15.79
C TYR A 13 1.23 -0.73 -14.78
N LEU A 14 0.81 -1.65 -13.92
CA LEU A 14 0.03 -1.40 -12.72
C LEU A 14 0.97 -0.95 -11.59
N MET A 15 0.58 0.14 -10.93
CA MET A 15 1.11 0.52 -9.62
C MET A 15 0.06 0.19 -8.57
N VAL A 16 0.43 -0.60 -7.56
CA VAL A 16 -0.47 -0.99 -6.47
C VAL A 16 -0.14 -0.16 -5.24
N ASP A 17 -1.08 0.65 -4.80
CA ASP A 17 -1.05 1.27 -3.46
C ASP A 17 -1.86 0.41 -2.50
N THR A 18 -1.27 0.01 -1.37
CA THR A 18 -1.87 -0.93 -0.44
C THR A 18 -3.14 -0.40 0.23
N LEU A 19 -3.19 0.89 0.57
CA LEU A 19 -4.38 1.52 1.14
C LEU A 19 -5.51 1.62 0.11
N HIS A 20 -5.19 2.05 -1.10
CA HIS A 20 -6.19 2.19 -2.16
C HIS A 20 -6.75 0.83 -2.59
N ALA A 21 -5.90 -0.18 -2.76
CA ALA A 21 -6.34 -1.53 -3.08
C ALA A 21 -7.24 -2.11 -1.99
N HIS A 22 -6.87 -1.99 -0.71
CA HIS A 22 -7.71 -2.38 0.43
C HIS A 22 -9.08 -1.69 0.38
N ARG A 23 -9.09 -0.37 0.23
CA ARG A 23 -10.33 0.42 0.19
C ARG A 23 -11.20 0.16 -1.04
N SER A 24 -10.59 -0.26 -2.13
CA SER A 24 -11.28 -0.78 -3.32
C SER A 24 -11.71 -2.25 -3.18
N ARG A 25 -11.47 -2.87 -2.01
CA ARG A 25 -11.81 -4.26 -1.70
C ARG A 25 -11.11 -5.28 -2.60
N VAL A 26 -9.95 -4.92 -3.14
CA VAL A 26 -9.15 -5.82 -3.96
C VAL A 26 -8.59 -6.92 -3.07
N SER A 27 -8.92 -8.17 -3.37
CA SER A 27 -8.44 -9.31 -2.58
C SER A 27 -7.06 -9.80 -3.04
N PRO A 28 -6.28 -10.48 -2.17
CA PRO A 28 -5.06 -11.18 -2.58
C PRO A 28 -5.29 -12.16 -3.75
N GLU A 29 -6.44 -12.84 -3.79
CA GLU A 29 -6.79 -13.77 -4.87
C GLU A 29 -7.02 -13.04 -6.21
N GLU A 30 -7.51 -11.81 -6.18
CA GLU A 30 -7.64 -10.99 -7.39
C GLU A 30 -6.28 -10.51 -7.88
N LEU A 31 -5.39 -10.09 -6.98
CA LEU A 31 -4.01 -9.72 -7.31
C LEU A 31 -3.26 -10.90 -7.94
N ALA A 32 -3.42 -12.11 -7.40
CA ALA A 32 -2.77 -13.31 -7.90
C ALA A 32 -3.20 -13.71 -9.34
N LYS A 33 -4.35 -13.24 -9.82
CA LYS A 33 -4.84 -13.47 -11.19
C LYS A 33 -4.22 -12.52 -12.22
N VAL A 34 -3.61 -11.43 -11.77
CA VAL A 34 -2.98 -10.44 -12.67
C VAL A 34 -1.68 -11.03 -13.22
N ASP A 35 -1.43 -10.85 -14.52
CA ASP A 35 -0.14 -11.23 -15.11
C ASP A 35 1.00 -10.54 -14.37
N ARG A 36 1.94 -11.35 -13.85
CA ARG A 36 3.08 -10.89 -13.05
C ARG A 36 3.90 -9.82 -13.77
N LYS A 37 3.95 -9.83 -15.10
CA LYS A 37 4.68 -8.82 -15.91
C LYS A 37 4.02 -7.45 -15.92
N LYS A 38 2.74 -7.36 -15.54
CA LYS A 38 2.00 -6.10 -15.51
C LYS A 38 2.22 -5.31 -14.23
N PHE A 39 2.84 -5.89 -13.20
CA PHE A 39 3.18 -5.13 -11.99
C PHE A 39 4.47 -4.34 -12.22
N GLY A 40 4.42 -3.03 -12.01
CA GLY A 40 5.58 -2.15 -12.15
C GLY A 40 6.16 -1.72 -10.80
N PHE A 41 5.28 -1.36 -9.86
CA PHE A 41 5.67 -0.65 -8.64
C PHE A 41 4.63 -0.80 -7.53
N ILE A 42 5.06 -0.69 -6.27
CA ILE A 42 4.18 -0.77 -5.11
C ILE A 42 4.37 0.45 -4.21
N HIS A 43 3.26 1.07 -3.81
CA HIS A 43 3.21 2.02 -2.69
C HIS A 43 2.80 1.29 -1.42
N LEU A 44 3.69 1.33 -0.43
CA LEU A 44 3.52 0.71 0.87
C LEU A 44 3.08 1.74 1.91
N CYS A 45 1.97 1.42 2.56
CA CYS A 45 1.59 1.86 3.89
C CYS A 45 0.66 0.83 4.52
N ASP A 46 0.23 1.08 5.74
CA ASP A 46 -0.89 0.40 6.36
C ASP A 46 -2.03 1.39 6.60
N GLY A 47 -3.15 0.91 7.13
CA GLY A 47 -4.30 1.75 7.43
C GLY A 47 -5.35 1.05 8.29
N PRO A 48 -6.40 1.77 8.68
CA PRO A 48 -7.55 1.18 9.35
C PRO A 48 -8.18 0.08 8.48
N GLY A 49 -8.63 -1.01 9.12
CA GLY A 49 -9.26 -2.13 8.42
C GLY A 49 -10.68 -1.80 7.98
N GLU A 50 -11.38 -0.97 8.76
CA GLU A 50 -12.66 -0.40 8.36
C GLU A 50 -12.52 0.37 7.05
N ILE A 51 -13.41 0.08 6.11
CA ILE A 51 -13.52 0.78 4.83
C ILE A 51 -14.79 1.64 4.91
N PRO A 52 -14.64 2.97 5.13
CA PRO A 52 -15.77 3.88 5.24
C PRO A 52 -16.61 3.95 3.97
N SER A 53 -17.80 4.54 4.06
CA SER A 53 -18.58 4.85 2.85
C SER A 53 -17.87 5.91 1.99
N LEU A 54 -18.24 5.99 0.71
CA LEU A 54 -17.58 6.89 -0.24
C LEU A 54 -17.71 8.37 0.13
N GLU A 55 -18.81 8.73 0.80
CA GLU A 55 -19.11 10.09 1.24
C GLU A 55 -18.47 10.45 2.58
N ASP A 56 -17.89 9.47 3.28
CA ASP A 56 -17.29 9.68 4.59
C ASP A 56 -16.00 10.52 4.47
N PRO A 57 -15.89 11.67 5.17
CA PRO A 57 -14.70 12.52 5.15
C PRO A 57 -13.40 11.80 5.56
N SER A 58 -13.50 10.73 6.38
CA SER A 58 -12.37 9.91 6.79
C SER A 58 -11.69 9.17 5.63
N MET A 59 -12.39 8.95 4.51
CA MET A 59 -11.78 8.44 3.29
C MET A 59 -10.64 9.35 2.85
N ILE A 60 -10.90 10.65 2.76
CA ILE A 60 -9.90 11.64 2.34
C ILE A 60 -8.88 11.88 3.46
N ALA A 61 -9.35 12.00 4.71
CA ALA A 61 -8.47 12.32 5.84
C ALA A 61 -7.36 11.27 6.03
N VAL A 62 -7.68 9.98 6.00
CA VAL A 62 -6.68 8.90 6.13
C VAL A 62 -5.75 8.88 4.93
N ALA A 63 -6.30 8.97 3.70
CA ALA A 63 -5.48 8.92 2.48
C ALA A 63 -4.43 10.05 2.43
N ARG A 64 -4.77 11.22 2.98
CA ARG A 64 -3.93 12.42 2.94
C ARG A 64 -3.05 12.63 4.17
N GLU A 65 -3.46 12.15 5.34
CA GLU A 65 -2.82 12.55 6.61
C GLU A 65 -2.87 11.50 7.71
N GLY A 66 -3.46 10.33 7.46
CA GLY A 66 -3.74 9.35 8.51
C GLY A 66 -3.37 7.91 8.15
N ARG A 67 -2.46 7.71 7.19
CA ARG A 67 -1.94 6.37 6.91
C ARG A 67 -1.13 5.86 8.10
N LEU A 68 -1.05 4.55 8.26
CA LEU A 68 -0.37 3.89 9.36
C LEU A 68 0.93 3.23 8.90
N TYR A 69 1.84 3.00 9.84
CA TYR A 69 3.08 2.27 9.58
C TYR A 69 2.77 0.80 9.29
N ALA A 70 3.60 0.17 8.43
CA ALA A 70 3.46 -1.24 8.08
C ALA A 70 3.40 -2.11 9.34
N GLY A 71 2.33 -2.90 9.50
CA GLY A 71 2.12 -3.77 10.66
C GLY A 71 1.50 -3.09 11.88
N GLU A 72 1.20 -1.79 11.82
CA GLU A 72 0.46 -1.06 12.86
C GLU A 72 -1.00 -0.79 12.47
N GLY A 73 -1.42 -1.18 11.27
CA GLY A 73 -2.81 -1.13 10.84
C GLY A 73 -3.44 -2.53 10.75
N GLU A 74 -4.49 -2.63 9.93
CA GLU A 74 -5.30 -3.84 9.78
C GLU A 74 -5.46 -4.26 8.32
N ILE A 75 -4.73 -3.63 7.39
CA ILE A 75 -4.71 -4.07 5.99
C ILE A 75 -4.01 -5.43 5.92
N ASP A 76 -4.55 -6.36 5.12
CA ASP A 76 -3.89 -7.65 4.85
C ASP A 76 -2.68 -7.49 3.92
N LEU A 77 -1.67 -6.76 4.40
CA LEU A 77 -0.41 -6.54 3.70
C LEU A 77 0.27 -7.87 3.37
N LYS A 78 0.21 -8.85 4.28
CA LYS A 78 0.84 -10.15 4.07
C LYS A 78 0.19 -10.88 2.89
N GLY A 79 -1.12 -10.96 2.83
CA GLY A 79 -1.83 -11.57 1.71
C GLY A 79 -1.54 -10.84 0.40
N MET A 80 -1.60 -9.51 0.41
CA MET A 80 -1.31 -8.68 -0.76
C MET A 80 0.10 -8.90 -1.31
N PHE A 81 1.15 -8.80 -0.49
CA PHE A 81 2.53 -8.99 -0.93
C PHE A 81 2.82 -10.42 -1.37
N SER A 82 2.20 -11.42 -0.75
CA SER A 82 2.32 -12.83 -1.18
C SER A 82 1.69 -13.08 -2.57
N ALA A 83 0.67 -12.30 -2.94
CA ALA A 83 -0.02 -12.43 -4.22
C ALA A 83 0.68 -11.68 -5.38
N MET A 84 1.49 -10.67 -5.05
CA MET A 84 2.21 -9.84 -6.02
C MET A 84 3.62 -10.39 -6.31
N PRO A 85 4.26 -10.02 -7.43
CA PRO A 85 5.67 -10.27 -7.63
C PRO A 85 6.56 -9.32 -6.82
N ASN A 86 7.85 -9.67 -6.71
CA ASN A 86 8.86 -8.76 -6.20
C ASN A 86 8.97 -7.59 -7.18
N ASN A 87 8.63 -6.40 -6.70
CA ASN A 87 8.68 -5.14 -7.42
C ASN A 87 9.35 -4.08 -6.54
N PRO A 88 9.87 -2.99 -7.13
CA PRO A 88 10.32 -1.88 -6.31
C PRO A 88 9.18 -1.34 -5.44
N ILE A 89 9.49 -1.13 -4.16
CA ILE A 89 8.55 -0.65 -3.14
C ILE A 89 8.97 0.76 -2.76
N SER A 90 8.02 1.69 -2.81
CA SER A 90 8.15 3.00 -2.17
C SER A 90 7.20 3.11 -1.00
N ILE A 91 7.67 3.71 0.09
CA ILE A 91 6.82 3.97 1.25
C ILE A 91 6.07 5.28 1.00
N GLU A 92 4.76 5.20 0.78
CA GLU A 92 3.87 6.36 0.69
C GLU A 92 3.00 6.41 1.95
N LEU A 93 3.46 7.15 2.96
CA LEU A 93 2.81 7.20 4.26
C LEU A 93 2.69 8.65 4.74
N PRO A 94 1.70 9.42 4.25
CA PRO A 94 1.43 10.71 4.82
C PRO A 94 0.73 10.56 6.19
N ASN A 95 1.38 11.07 7.23
CA ASN A 95 0.81 11.12 8.57
C ASN A 95 1.15 12.44 9.27
N SER A 96 0.19 13.37 9.32
CA SER A 96 0.43 14.73 9.83
C SER A 96 0.66 14.76 11.35
N LYS A 97 0.09 13.81 12.09
CA LYS A 97 0.32 13.67 13.54
C LYS A 97 1.74 13.20 13.82
N GLU A 98 2.18 12.14 13.14
CA GLU A 98 3.53 11.60 13.29
C GLU A 98 4.60 12.60 12.84
N MET A 99 4.34 13.35 11.76
CA MET A 99 5.23 14.43 11.31
C MET A 99 5.37 15.54 12.37
N LYS A 100 4.32 15.89 13.11
CA LYS A 100 4.39 16.86 14.22
C LYS A 100 5.19 16.31 15.41
N VAL A 101 5.04 15.02 15.72
CA VAL A 101 5.69 14.39 16.88
C VAL A 101 7.17 14.11 16.62
N ARG A 102 7.52 13.61 15.43
CA ARG A 102 8.86 13.09 15.11
C ARG A 102 9.66 13.98 14.17
N GLY A 103 9.04 14.97 13.55
CA GLY A 103 9.62 15.73 12.44
C GLY A 103 9.80 14.90 11.18
N VAL A 104 10.25 15.55 10.10
CA VAL A 104 10.43 14.93 8.77
C VAL A 104 11.35 13.72 8.83
N THR A 105 12.54 13.86 9.42
CA THR A 105 13.54 12.80 9.48
C THR A 105 13.12 11.65 10.40
N GLY A 106 12.54 11.96 11.56
CA GLY A 106 12.09 10.93 12.49
C GLY A 106 10.92 10.12 11.94
N HIS A 107 10.01 10.76 11.21
CA HIS A 107 8.93 10.07 10.51
C HIS A 107 9.47 9.16 9.39
N ALA A 108 10.33 9.68 8.52
CA ALA A 108 10.95 8.90 7.44
C ALA A 108 11.76 7.70 7.97
N ALA A 109 12.50 7.88 9.06
CA ALA A 109 13.23 6.80 9.72
C ALA A 109 12.27 5.72 10.24
N ARG A 110 11.17 6.12 10.90
CA ARG A 110 10.18 5.17 11.41
C ARG A 110 9.50 4.38 10.29
N CYS A 111 9.11 5.06 9.20
CA CYS A 111 8.58 4.40 7.99
C CYS A 111 9.48 3.25 7.53
N LEU A 112 10.80 3.50 7.41
CA LEU A 112 11.75 2.50 6.96
C LEU A 112 11.94 1.36 7.98
N ILE A 113 12.00 1.69 9.27
CA ILE A 113 12.16 0.69 10.35
C ILE A 113 10.96 -0.26 10.36
N THR A 114 9.74 0.27 10.43
CA THR A 114 8.53 -0.55 10.51
C THR A 114 8.31 -1.37 9.24
N ALA A 115 8.65 -0.83 8.06
CA ALA A 115 8.61 -1.60 6.83
C ALA A 115 9.57 -2.80 6.90
N LYS A 116 10.83 -2.58 7.27
CA LYS A 116 11.82 -3.67 7.40
C LYS A 116 11.40 -4.72 8.42
N GLU A 117 10.88 -4.29 9.57
CA GLU A 117 10.37 -5.18 10.61
C GLU A 117 9.18 -6.00 10.10
N PHE A 118 8.25 -5.37 9.37
CA PHE A 118 7.12 -6.06 8.76
C PHE A 118 7.58 -7.16 7.78
N PHE A 119 8.48 -6.86 6.85
CA PHE A 119 9.00 -7.84 5.90
C PHE A 119 9.76 -8.98 6.60
N ALA A 120 10.64 -8.64 7.55
CA ALA A 120 11.40 -9.63 8.31
C ALA A 120 10.50 -10.57 9.13
N ASN A 121 9.50 -10.02 9.83
CA ASN A 121 8.57 -10.80 10.67
C ASN A 121 7.62 -11.68 9.88
N ASN A 122 7.43 -11.39 8.58
CA ASN A 122 6.57 -12.17 7.69
C ASN A 122 7.36 -13.06 6.71
N GLU A 123 8.69 -13.16 6.88
CA GLU A 123 9.59 -13.94 6.01
C GLU A 123 9.46 -13.54 4.52
N MET A 124 9.31 -12.23 4.28
CA MET A 124 9.19 -11.63 2.96
C MET A 124 10.49 -10.91 2.58
N GLU A 125 10.84 -10.95 1.29
CA GLU A 125 12.05 -10.33 0.71
C GLU A 125 11.78 -8.93 0.15
#